data_AF-A0A6J3M763-F1
#
_entry.id   AF-A0A6J3M763-F1
#
_cell.length_a   1.000
_cell.length_b   1.000
_cell.length_c   1.000
_cell.angle_alpha   90.00
_cell.angle_beta   90.00
_cell.angle_gamma   90.00
#
_symmetry.space_group_name_H-M   'P 1'
#
loop_
_entity.id
_entity.type
_entity.pdbx_description
1 polymer ?
#
loop_
_entity_poly.entity_id
_entity_poly.type
_entity_poly.pdbx_seq_one_letter_code
_entity_poly.pdbx_strand_id
1 'polypeptide(L)' 'QCFEHGCNGRVFSCHENYLRHVREKDGKNTVMCLVCGKEFTRRSNREKHLAQGTC' A
#
# COMPACT_ATOMS: atom_id res chain seq x y z
N GLN A 1 -11.70 -12.69 4.79
CA GLN A 1 -10.42 -13.37 5.10
C GLN A 1 -9.68 -13.60 3.80
N CYS A 2 -8.35 -13.49 3.77
CA CYS A 2 -7.53 -13.76 2.57
C CYS A 2 -6.85 -15.12 2.70
N PHE A 3 -7.04 -16.00 1.71
CA PHE A 3 -6.53 -17.37 1.70
C PHE A 3 -5.39 -17.59 0.69
N GLU A 4 -4.86 -16.51 0.11
CA GLU A 4 -3.76 -16.55 -0.83
C GLU A 4 -2.45 -17.00 -0.15
N HIS A 5 -1.61 -17.72 -0.89
CA HIS A 5 -0.32 -18.22 -0.41
C HIS A 5 0.57 -17.04 0.03
N GLY A 6 1.03 -17.05 1.29
CA GLY A 6 1.77 -15.93 1.89
C GLY A 6 0.92 -14.84 2.56
N CYS A 7 -0.40 -15.00 2.63
CA CYS A 7 -1.28 -14.17 3.48
C CYS A 7 -1.71 -14.86 4.79
N ASN A 8 -1.35 -16.13 5.00
CA ASN A 8 -1.60 -16.92 6.23
C ASN A 8 -3.01 -16.74 6.80
N GLY A 9 -4.04 -16.72 5.95
CA GLY A 9 -5.42 -16.62 6.42
C GLY A 9 -5.77 -15.25 7.05
N ARG A 10 -5.10 -14.16 6.67
CA ARG A 10 -5.31 -12.83 7.29
C ARG A 10 -6.80 -12.48 7.34
N VAL A 11 -7.31 -12.25 8.55
CA VAL A 11 -8.69 -11.84 8.81
C VAL A 11 -8.73 -10.33 8.92
N PHE A 12 -9.69 -9.71 8.24
CA PHE A 12 -9.93 -8.27 8.29
C PHE A 12 -11.25 -8.03 9.00
N SER A 13 -11.25 -7.05 9.90
CA SER A 13 -12.43 -6.61 10.65
C SER A 13 -13.48 -5.93 9.77
N CYS A 14 -13.07 -5.35 8.62
CA CYS A 14 -13.96 -4.65 7.70
C CYS A 14 -13.67 -5.02 6.24
N HIS A 15 -14.72 -4.98 5.40
CA HIS A 15 -14.61 -5.24 3.96
C HIS A 15 -13.65 -4.28 3.24
N GLU A 16 -13.65 -2.99 3.62
CA GLU A 16 -12.75 -1.98 3.04
C GLU A 16 -11.26 -2.33 3.26
N ASN A 17 -10.93 -2.81 4.46
CA ASN A 17 -9.56 -3.22 4.79
C ASN A 17 -9.12 -4.43 3.97
N TYR A 18 -10.03 -5.38 3.73
CA TYR A 18 -9.79 -6.52 2.85
C TYR A 18 -9.59 -6.08 1.39
N LEU A 19 -10.45 -5.20 0.86
CA LEU A 19 -10.31 -4.68 -0.51
C LEU A 19 -9.00 -3.89 -0.70
N ARG A 20 -8.59 -3.11 0.29
CA ARG A 20 -7.28 -2.44 0.29
C ARG A 20 -6.15 -3.46 0.24
N HIS A 21 -6.20 -4.50 1.07
CA HIS A 21 -5.19 -5.54 1.09
C HIS A 21 -5.04 -6.26 -0.26
N VAL A 22 -6.15 -6.60 -0.92
CA VAL A 22 -6.13 -7.25 -2.24
C VAL A 22 -5.51 -6.34 -3.30
N ARG A 23 -5.83 -5.04 -3.31
CA ARG A 23 -5.22 -4.07 -4.23
C ARG A 23 -3.72 -3.87 -4.01
N GLU A 24 -3.28 -3.88 -2.76
CA GLU A 24 -1.85 -3.81 -2.43
C GLU A 24 -1.11 -5.07 -2.88
N LYS A 25 -1.75 -6.24 -2.79
CA LYS A 25 -1.19 -7.53 -3.23
C LYS A 25 -1.05 -7.66 -4.73
N ASP A 26 -1.98 -7.11 -5.50
CA ASP A 26 -1.93 -7.11 -6.98
C ASP A 26 -0.77 -6.24 -7.51
N GLY A 27 -0.08 -5.47 -6.66
CA GLY A 27 1.13 -4.71 -7.02
C GLY A 27 0.89 -3.52 -7.95
N LYS A 28 -0.33 -3.34 -8.46
CA LYS A 28 -0.67 -2.32 -9.49
C LYS A 28 -0.80 -0.88 -8.98
N ASN A 29 -0.48 -0.59 -7.72
CA ASN A 29 -0.68 0.73 -7.12
C ASN A 29 0.51 1.21 -6.30
N THR A 30 1.73 1.01 -6.82
CA THR A 30 2.86 1.80 -6.32
C THR A 30 2.80 3.20 -6.91
N VAL A 31 3.08 4.19 -6.08
CA VAL A 31 3.16 5.61 -6.43
C VAL A 31 4.58 6.06 -6.14
N MET A 32 5.27 6.51 -7.18
CA MET A 32 6.65 6.95 -7.09
C MET A 32 6.73 8.43 -6.72
N CYS A 33 7.69 8.79 -5.88
CA CYS A 33 8.09 10.18 -5.70
C CYS A 33 8.84 10.66 -6.94
N LEU A 34 8.37 11.72 -7.59
CA LEU A 34 8.99 12.26 -8.80
C LEU A 34 10.32 13.00 -8.54
N VAL A 35 10.64 13.26 -7.27
CA VAL A 35 11.85 14.01 -6.88
C VAL A 35 13.02 13.05 -6.59
N CYS A 36 12.81 12.02 -5.76
CA CYS A 36 13.86 11.05 -5.41
C CYS A 36 13.68 9.65 -6.02
N GLY A 37 12.59 9.40 -6.75
CA GLY A 37 12.30 8.09 -7.34
C GLY A 37 11.83 7.01 -6.35
N LYS A 38 11.62 7.35 -5.07
CA LYS A 38 11.22 6.37 -4.05
C LYS A 38 9.81 5.85 -4.29
N GLU A 39 9.64 4.55 -4.23
CA GLU A 39 8.36 3.89 -4.43
C GLU A 39 7.56 3.76 -3.13
N PHE A 40 6.26 4.07 -3.20
CA PHE A 40 5.35 3.94 -2.08
C PHE A 40 4.17 3.08 -2.48
N THR A 41 3.74 2.19 -1.61
CA THR A 41 2.51 1.40 -1.81
C THR A 41 1.22 2.21 -1.60
N ARG A 42 1.33 3.43 -1.09
CA ARG A 42 0.19 4.31 -0.76
C ARG A 42 0.48 5.76 -1.08
N ARG A 43 -0.49 6.46 -1.68
CA ARG A 43 -0.40 7.91 -1.94
C ARG A 43 -0.20 8.72 -0.66
N SER A 44 -0.93 8.42 0.40
CA SER A 44 -0.79 9.12 1.69
C SER A 44 0.61 9.02 2.28
N ASN A 45 1.32 7.92 2.04
CA ASN A 45 2.72 7.77 2.47
C ASN A 45 3.65 8.62 1.60
N ARG A 46 3.43 8.69 0.28
CA ARG A 46 4.16 9.60 -0.61
C ARG A 46 3.95 11.06 -0.22
N GLU A 47 2.71 11.47 0.01
CA GLU A 47 2.40 12.86 0.43
C GLU A 47 3.07 13.20 1.77
N LYS A 48 3.04 12.29 2.75
CA LYS A 48 3.76 12.49 4.02
C LYS A 48 5.27 12.61 3.82
N HIS A 49 5.85 11.76 2.98
CA HIS A 49 7.27 11.80 2.66
C HIS A 49 7.68 13.15 2.06
N LEU A 50 6.88 13.67 1.11
CA LEU A 50 7.04 14.99 0.51
C LEU A 50 6.85 16.11 1.55
N ALA A 51 5.81 16.03 2.37
CA ALA A 51 5.50 17.04 3.38
C ALA A 51 6.55 17.10 4.50
N GLN A 52 7.16 15.97 4.86
CA GLN A 52 8.23 15.89 5.86
C GLN A 52 9.60 16.28 5.29
N GLY A 53 9.71 16.57 3.98
CA GLY A 53 10.99 16.88 3.34
C GLY A 53 11.99 15.72 3.42
N THR A 54 11.52 14.50 3.64
CA THR A 54 12.36 13.28 3.71
C THR A 54 12.73 12.74 2.33
N CYS A 55 12.54 13.58 1.31
CA CYS A 55 12.84 13.33 -0.08
C CYS A 55 14.34 13.41 -0.34
#